data_AF-A0A969SHT0-F1
#
_entry.id   AF-A0A969SHT0-F1
#
_cell.length_a   1.000
_cell.length_b   1.000
_cell.length_c   1.000
_cell.angle_alpha   90.00
_cell.angle_beta   90.00
_cell.angle_gamma   90.00
#
_symmetry.space_group_name_H-M   'P 1'
#
loop_
_entity.id
_entity.type
_entity.pdbx_description
1 polymer ?
#
loop_
_entity_poly.entity_id
_entity_poly.type
_entity_poly.pdbx_seq_one_letter_code
_entity_poly.pdbx_strand_id
1 'polypeptide(L)'
;MLILDDVQWAGLEFWDLAVQLSQWRSIPLLIVLSYRPDEARTDERVWRGLRAIDSSAAPLRVTLAGLTPADCVELARELGYDIDETAAIKLHQITAGNPLHIMELLATSGPGAGTLLPTLIRRRLAMLSSEERHAIEVAAVLGREFTHGLWH
;
A
#
# COMPACT_ATOMS: atom_id res chain seq x y z
N MET A 1 12.70 -13.55 -6.02
CA MET A 1 11.50 -13.08 -5.30
C MET A 1 10.78 -12.10 -6.21
N LEU A 2 9.47 -12.27 -6.38
CA LEU A 2 8.61 -11.40 -7.18
C LEU A 2 7.54 -10.81 -6.24
N ILE A 3 7.37 -9.50 -6.27
CA ILE A 3 6.35 -8.78 -5.50
C ILE A 3 5.44 -8.08 -6.50
N LEU A 4 4.14 -8.32 -6.38
CA LEU A 4 3.11 -7.74 -7.22
C LEU A 4 2.13 -7.02 -6.29
N ASP A 5 2.05 -5.71 -6.47
CA ASP A 5 1.17 -4.86 -5.68
C ASP A 5 -0.13 -4.56 -6.43
N ASP A 6 -1.17 -4.25 -5.67
CA ASP A 6 -2.51 -3.92 -6.17
C ASP A 6 -3.05 -4.92 -7.21
N VAL A 7 -2.87 -6.23 -6.97
CA VAL A 7 -3.26 -7.26 -7.95
C VAL A 7 -4.76 -7.32 -8.19
N GLN A 8 -5.58 -6.68 -7.35
CA GLN A 8 -7.01 -6.50 -7.62
C GLN A 8 -7.31 -5.74 -8.92
N TRP A 9 -6.35 -4.99 -9.46
CA TRP A 9 -6.50 -4.28 -10.74
C TRP A 9 -5.87 -5.04 -11.91
N ALA A 10 -5.35 -6.26 -11.70
CA ALA A 10 -4.74 -7.06 -12.74
C ALA A 10 -5.79 -7.59 -13.74
N GLY A 11 -5.39 -7.67 -15.01
CA GLY A 11 -6.21 -8.29 -16.06
C GLY A 11 -6.45 -9.79 -15.82
N LEU A 12 -7.40 -10.37 -16.55
CA LEU A 12 -7.78 -11.79 -16.39
C LEU A 12 -6.60 -12.76 -16.57
N GLU A 13 -5.78 -12.50 -17.58
CA GLU A 13 -4.70 -13.41 -18.00
C GLU A 13 -3.57 -13.49 -16.97
N PHE A 14 -3.47 -12.50 -16.08
CA PHE A 14 -2.55 -12.52 -14.95
C PHE A 14 -2.87 -13.66 -13.99
N TRP A 15 -4.14 -13.92 -13.69
CA TRP A 15 -4.53 -14.91 -12.70
C TRP A 15 -4.22 -16.34 -13.16
N ASP A 16 -4.40 -16.62 -14.45
CA ASP A 16 -4.02 -17.90 -15.04
C ASP A 16 -2.50 -18.12 -14.94
N LEU A 17 -1.71 -17.10 -15.28
CA LEU A 17 -0.26 -17.14 -15.13
C LEU A 17 0.16 -17.28 -13.66
N ALA A 18 -0.46 -16.57 -12.74
CA ALA A 18 -0.14 -16.63 -11.31
C ALA A 18 -0.38 -18.02 -10.73
N VAL A 19 -1.46 -18.70 -11.14
CA VAL A 19 -1.75 -20.09 -10.76
C VAL A 19 -0.73 -21.07 -11.37
N GLN A 20 -0.28 -20.84 -12.60
CA GLN A 20 0.77 -21.67 -13.20
C GLN A 20 2.11 -21.51 -12.48
N LEU A 21 2.51 -20.26 -12.20
CA LEU A 21 3.76 -19.95 -11.50
C LEU A 21 3.75 -20.47 -10.06
N SER A 22 2.61 -20.46 -9.38
CA SER A 22 2.50 -20.97 -8.00
C SER A 22 2.74 -22.49 -7.89
N GLN A 23 2.59 -23.21 -9.00
CA GLN A 23 2.81 -24.66 -9.07
C GLN A 23 4.24 -25.02 -9.47
N TRP A 24 5.05 -24.07 -9.95
CA TRP A 24 6.42 -24.35 -10.38
C TRP A 24 7.31 -24.68 -9.19
N ARG A 25 7.82 -25.92 -9.15
CA ARG A 25 8.72 -26.42 -8.11
C ARG A 25 10.18 -26.55 -8.55
N SER A 26 10.45 -26.32 -9.84
CA SER A 26 11.79 -26.47 -10.44
C SER A 26 12.75 -25.33 -10.13
N ILE A 27 12.24 -24.18 -9.65
CA ILE A 27 13.04 -23.01 -9.26
C ILE A 27 12.60 -22.48 -7.89
N PRO A 28 13.53 -21.94 -7.07
CA PRO A 28 13.20 -21.33 -5.78
C PRO A 28 12.57 -19.95 -5.98
N LEU A 29 11.28 -19.92 -6.33
CA LEU A 29 10.53 -18.69 -6.55
C LEU A 29 9.60 -18.39 -5.37
N LEU A 30 9.79 -17.23 -4.73
CA LEU A 30 8.84 -16.64 -3.79
C LEU A 30 8.04 -15.56 -4.50
N ILE A 31 6.71 -15.68 -4.49
CA ILE A 31 5.76 -14.72 -5.04
C ILE A 31 4.97 -14.11 -3.89
N VAL A 32 4.94 -12.79 -3.81
CA VAL A 32 4.14 -12.04 -2.84
C VAL A 32 3.12 -11.21 -3.61
N LEU A 33 1.84 -11.40 -3.29
CA LEU A 33 0.74 -10.64 -3.87
C LEU A 33 0.11 -9.80 -2.77
N SER A 34 0.06 -8.49 -2.95
CA SER A 34 -0.75 -7.59 -2.11
C SER A 34 -2.00 -7.14 -2.85
N TYR A 35 -3.11 -7.11 -2.11
CA TYR A 35 -4.39 -6.67 -2.65
C TYR A 35 -5.32 -6.13 -1.58
N ARG A 36 -6.32 -5.37 -2.01
CA ARG A 36 -7.39 -4.83 -1.17
C ARG A 36 -8.59 -5.78 -1.16
N PRO A 37 -8.95 -6.41 -0.02
CA PRO A 37 -9.97 -7.45 0.00
C PRO A 37 -11.39 -6.96 -0.31
N ASP A 38 -11.68 -5.69 -0.02
CA ASP A 38 -12.94 -5.03 -0.33
C ASP A 38 -13.08 -4.78 -1.83
N GLU A 39 -12.07 -4.17 -2.48
CA GLU A 39 -12.06 -3.95 -3.93
C GLU A 39 -12.05 -5.28 -4.69
N ALA A 40 -11.21 -6.24 -4.28
CA ALA A 40 -11.12 -7.55 -4.94
C ALA A 40 -12.43 -8.35 -4.91
N ARG A 41 -13.31 -8.12 -3.93
CA ARG A 41 -14.63 -8.77 -3.85
C ARG A 41 -15.67 -8.13 -4.75
N THR A 42 -15.45 -6.89 -5.23
CA THR A 42 -16.37 -6.23 -6.15
C THR A 42 -16.28 -6.82 -7.57
N ASP A 43 -15.12 -7.39 -7.93
CA ASP A 43 -14.93 -8.10 -9.19
C ASP A 43 -14.85 -9.63 -8.96
N GLU A 44 -15.92 -10.34 -9.33
CA GLU A 44 -15.98 -11.81 -9.19
C GLU A 44 -14.87 -12.54 -9.99
N ARG A 45 -14.31 -11.91 -11.03
CA ARG A 45 -13.20 -12.48 -11.80
C ARG A 45 -11.92 -12.48 -10.98
N VAL A 46 -11.58 -11.34 -10.39
CA VAL A 46 -10.46 -11.17 -9.46
C VAL A 46 -10.62 -12.10 -8.27
N TRP A 47 -11.82 -12.13 -7.67
CA TRP A 47 -12.11 -12.98 -6.53
C TRP A 47 -11.96 -14.47 -6.86
N ARG A 48 -12.34 -14.90 -8.07
CA ARG A 48 -12.10 -16.27 -8.54
C ARG A 48 -10.62 -16.59 -8.71
N GLY A 49 -9.84 -15.67 -9.27
CA GLY A 49 -8.39 -15.81 -9.43
C GLY A 49 -7.68 -16.01 -8.08
N LEU A 50 -8.01 -15.18 -7.10
CA LEU A 50 -7.50 -15.31 -5.72
C LEU A 50 -7.85 -16.68 -5.10
N ARG A 51 -9.09 -17.16 -5.26
CA ARG A 51 -9.50 -18.49 -4.78
C ARG A 51 -8.78 -19.64 -5.48
N ALA A 52 -8.46 -19.49 -6.77
CA ALA A 52 -7.70 -20.47 -7.53
C ALA A 52 -6.25 -20.56 -7.03
N ILE A 53 -5.62 -19.43 -6.69
CA ILE A 53 -4.30 -19.40 -6.05
C ILE A 53 -4.37 -20.07 -4.67
N ASP A 54 -5.36 -19.70 -3.85
CA ASP A 54 -5.54 -20.28 -2.50
C ASP A 54 -5.62 -21.81 -2.56
N SER A 55 -6.36 -22.35 -3.54
CA SER A 55 -6.58 -23.78 -3.70
C SER A 55 -5.38 -24.52 -4.31
N SER A 56 -4.59 -23.88 -5.17
CA SER A 56 -3.51 -24.53 -5.93
C SER A 56 -2.20 -24.63 -5.15
N ALA A 57 -1.85 -23.59 -4.38
CA ALA A 57 -0.56 -23.50 -3.72
C ALA A 57 -0.62 -23.45 -2.19
N ALA A 58 -1.82 -23.31 -1.60
CA ALA A 58 -2.01 -23.08 -0.17
C ALA A 58 -1.05 -21.97 0.36
N PRO A 59 -1.11 -20.75 -0.22
CA PRO A 59 -0.21 -19.67 0.14
C PRO A 59 -0.38 -19.25 1.60
N LEU A 60 0.68 -18.70 2.18
CA LEU A 60 0.57 -17.98 3.44
C LEU A 60 -0.22 -16.69 3.22
N ARG A 61 -1.40 -16.58 3.84
CA ARG A 61 -2.20 -15.34 3.83
C ARG A 61 -1.89 -14.52 5.08
N VAL A 62 -1.36 -13.31 4.86
CA VAL A 62 -1.11 -12.33 5.92
C VAL A 62 -2.15 -11.22 5.80
N THR A 63 -3.07 -11.17 6.75
CA THR A 63 -4.05 -10.08 6.85
C THR A 63 -3.44 -8.95 7.65
N LEU A 64 -3.26 -7.78 7.02
CA LEU A 64 -2.80 -6.59 7.71
C LEU A 64 -3.99 -5.92 8.41
N ALA A 65 -3.87 -5.73 9.71
CA ALA A 65 -4.78 -4.91 10.51
C ALA A 65 -4.13 -3.55 10.80
N GLY A 66 -4.94 -2.59 11.24
CA GLY A 66 -4.41 -1.36 11.83
C GLY A 66 -3.55 -1.66 13.06
N LEU A 67 -2.57 -0.80 13.32
CA LEU A 67 -1.74 -0.83 14.52
C LEU A 67 -2.61 -0.74 15.77
N THR A 68 -2.21 -1.44 16.83
CA THR A 68 -2.86 -1.29 18.14
C THR A 68 -2.44 0.03 18.81
N PRO A 69 -3.12 0.50 19.87
CA PRO A 69 -2.66 1.65 20.63
C PRO A 69 -1.22 1.49 21.17
N ALA A 70 -0.80 0.27 21.53
CA ALA A 70 0.56 0.00 21.95
C ALA A 70 1.55 0.16 20.78
N ASP A 71 1.22 -0.36 19.61
CA ASP A 71 2.04 -0.20 18.40
C ASP A 71 2.10 1.27 17.94
N CYS A 72 1.06 2.07 18.20
CA CYS A 72 1.09 3.51 17.95
C CYS A 72 2.13 4.22 18.82
N VAL A 73 2.29 3.81 20.09
CA VAL A 73 3.32 4.35 21.00
C VAL A 73 4.71 3.98 20.47
N GLU A 74 4.90 2.73 20.06
CA GLU A 74 6.18 2.28 19.50
C GLU A 74 6.53 3.03 18.20
N LEU A 75 5.58 3.14 17.27
CA LEU A 75 5.75 3.91 16.03
C LEU A 75 6.08 5.38 16.32
N ALA A 76 5.37 6.01 17.26
CA ALA A 76 5.64 7.39 17.64
C ALA A 76 7.06 7.56 18.20
N ARG A 77 7.51 6.63 19.06
CA ARG A 77 8.85 6.62 19.63
C ARG A 77 9.93 6.47 18.56
N GLU A 78 9.75 5.56 17.61
CA GLU A 78 10.67 5.38 16.47
C GLU A 78 10.79 6.65 15.61
N LEU A 79 9.71 7.43 15.53
CA LEU A 79 9.66 8.71 14.82
C LEU A 79 10.15 9.89 15.67
N GLY A 80 10.59 9.66 16.91
CA GLY A 80 11.12 10.69 17.82
C GLY A 80 10.04 11.49 18.56
N TYR A 81 8.81 10.99 18.62
CA TYR A 81 7.72 11.56 19.42
C TYR A 81 7.54 10.77 20.71
N ASP A 82 7.25 11.49 21.80
CA ASP A 82 6.84 10.88 23.06
C ASP A 82 5.34 11.13 23.24
N ILE A 83 4.55 10.06 23.25
CA ILE A 83 3.10 10.12 23.43
C ILE A 83 2.70 9.21 24.59
N ASP A 84 1.75 9.67 25.39
CA ASP A 84 1.17 8.86 26.45
C ASP A 84 0.08 7.92 25.90
N GLU A 85 -0.37 6.99 26.75
CA GLU A 85 -1.40 6.01 26.40
C GLU A 85 -2.72 6.68 25.98
N THR A 86 -3.05 7.82 26.59
CA THR A 86 -4.28 8.57 26.27
C THR A 86 -4.23 9.16 24.86
N ALA A 87 -3.09 9.74 24.48
CA ALA A 87 -2.84 10.23 23.13
C ALA A 87 -2.81 9.08 22.11
N ALA A 88 -2.20 7.95 22.45
CA ALA A 88 -2.18 6.76 21.59
C ALA A 88 -3.57 6.19 21.32
N ILE A 89 -4.44 6.12 22.33
CA ILE A 89 -5.85 5.71 22.17
C ILE A 89 -6.59 6.67 21.25
N LYS A 90 -6.41 7.99 21.41
CA LYS A 90 -7.03 9.00 20.55
C LYS A 90 -6.53 8.90 19.10
N LEU A 91 -5.21 8.75 18.91
CA LEU A 91 -4.61 8.54 17.59
C LEU A 91 -5.19 7.29 16.93
N HIS A 92 -5.25 6.18 17.67
CA HIS A 92 -5.85 4.93 17.19
C HIS A 92 -7.33 5.13 16.79
N GLN A 93 -8.14 5.80 17.61
CA GLN A 93 -9.55 6.05 17.32
C GLN A 93 -9.76 6.89 16.05
N ILE A 94 -8.91 7.89 15.82
CA ILE A 94 -9.01 8.77 14.64
C ILE A 94 -8.50 8.06 13.38
N THR A 95 -7.43 7.29 13.49
CA THR A 95 -6.73 6.70 12.34
C THR A 95 -7.14 5.26 12.04
N ALA A 96 -7.92 4.64 12.93
CA ALA A 96 -8.16 3.20 12.97
C ALA A 96 -6.86 2.37 12.91
N GLY A 97 -5.78 2.89 13.50
CA GLY A 97 -4.46 2.26 13.50
C GLY A 97 -3.71 2.35 12.17
N ASN A 98 -4.16 3.16 11.20
CA ASN A 98 -3.46 3.31 9.92
C ASN A 98 -2.09 4.02 10.14
N PRO A 99 -0.95 3.33 9.91
CA PRO A 99 0.38 3.91 10.14
C PRO A 99 0.62 5.23 9.38
N LEU A 100 0.12 5.33 8.15
CA LEU A 100 0.30 6.52 7.32
C LEU A 100 -0.41 7.74 7.93
N HIS A 101 -1.67 7.56 8.35
CA HIS A 101 -2.43 8.62 9.02
C HIS A 101 -1.86 8.96 10.41
N ILE A 102 -1.33 7.97 11.15
CA ILE A 102 -0.65 8.23 12.43
C ILE A 102 0.58 9.11 12.20
N MET A 103 1.41 8.76 11.22
CA MET A 103 2.58 9.57 10.84
C MET A 103 2.17 11.00 10.44
N GLU A 104 1.10 11.15 9.66
CA GLU A 104 0.54 12.45 9.30
C GLU A 104 0.16 13.30 10.53
N LEU A 105 -0.63 12.73 11.44
CA LEU A 105 -1.12 13.43 12.63
C LEU A 105 0.01 13.80 13.60
N LEU A 106 0.99 12.91 13.80
CA LEU A 106 2.17 13.19 14.60
C LEU A 106 3.00 14.33 13.99
N ALA A 107 3.14 14.34 12.66
CA ALA A 107 3.82 15.41 11.95
C ALA A 107 3.18 16.78 12.12
N THR A 108 1.85 16.84 12.24
CA THR A 108 1.10 18.08 12.40
C THR A 108 0.95 18.53 13.85
N SER A 109 1.17 17.64 14.82
CA SER A 109 0.89 17.92 16.24
C SER A 109 2.13 18.19 17.09
N GLY A 110 3.35 17.91 16.60
CA GLY A 110 4.59 18.08 17.35
C GLY A 110 5.18 19.51 17.35
N PRO A 111 6.19 19.79 18.20
CA PRO A 111 6.98 21.02 18.19
C PRO A 111 7.88 21.05 16.95
N GLY A 112 7.28 21.39 15.82
CA GLY A 112 7.82 21.26 14.46
C GLY A 112 6.75 20.96 13.40
N ALA A 113 5.48 21.20 13.73
CA ALA A 113 4.29 20.88 12.94
C ALA A 113 4.44 21.17 11.43
N GLY A 114 4.53 20.11 10.62
CA GLY A 114 4.36 20.23 9.17
C GLY A 114 5.11 19.27 8.23
N THR A 115 5.81 18.20 8.66
CA THR A 115 6.83 17.60 7.75
C THR A 115 7.00 16.08 7.75
N LEU A 116 5.97 15.22 7.79
CA LEU A 116 6.18 13.78 7.49
C LEU A 116 5.52 13.35 6.17
N LEU A 117 4.22 13.54 5.99
CA LEU A 117 3.60 13.20 4.70
C LEU A 117 3.96 14.16 3.56
N PRO A 118 3.90 15.49 3.75
CA PRO A 118 4.43 16.42 2.75
C PRO A 118 5.90 16.15 2.48
N THR A 119 6.66 15.64 3.45
CA THR A 119 8.10 15.48 3.34
C THR A 119 8.49 14.16 2.65
N LEU A 120 7.72 13.08 2.86
CA LEU A 120 7.82 11.83 2.09
C LEU A 120 7.40 12.03 0.63
N ILE A 121 6.29 12.73 0.40
CA ILE A 121 5.86 13.10 -0.96
C ILE A 121 6.87 14.05 -1.60
N ARG A 122 7.32 15.10 -0.89
CA ARG A 122 8.36 16.02 -1.40
C ARG A 122 9.68 15.31 -1.66
N ARG A 123 10.08 14.35 -0.83
CA ARG A 123 11.31 13.57 -1.02
C ARG A 123 11.19 12.65 -2.24
N ARG A 124 10.04 12.00 -2.44
CA ARG A 124 9.77 11.22 -3.65
C ARG A 124 9.75 12.11 -4.89
N LEU A 125 9.07 13.26 -4.85
CA LEU A 125 9.05 14.24 -5.94
C LEU A 125 10.44 14.86 -6.21
N ALA A 126 11.29 15.00 -5.20
CA ALA A 126 12.65 15.55 -5.35
C ALA A 126 13.64 14.55 -5.97
N MET A 127 13.31 13.25 -6.00
CA MET A 127 14.11 12.24 -6.68
C MET A 127 13.69 12.05 -8.15
N LEU A 128 12.65 12.74 -8.61
CA LEU A 128 12.21 12.69 -9.99
C LEU A 128 12.99 13.70 -10.83
N SER A 129 13.35 13.28 -12.04
CA SER A 129 13.83 14.19 -13.09
C SER A 129 12.76 15.22 -13.44
N SER A 130 13.16 16.30 -14.11
CA SER A 130 12.23 17.33 -14.56
C SER A 130 11.13 16.79 -15.47
N GLU A 131 11.42 15.75 -16.24
CA GLU A 131 10.50 15.12 -17.19
C GLU A 131 9.44 14.26 -16.47
N GLU A 132 9.85 13.45 -15.49
CA GLU A 132 8.93 12.66 -14.64
C GLU A 132 8.02 13.56 -13.79
N ARG A 133 8.56 14.68 -13.30
CA ARG A 133 7.77 15.65 -12.52
C ARG A 133 6.71 16.33 -13.37
N HIS A 134 7.05 16.69 -14.61
CA HIS A 134 6.10 17.26 -15.56
C HIS A 134 4.98 16.28 -15.91
N ALA A 135 5.32 15.00 -16.12
CA ALA A 135 4.32 13.95 -16.36
C ALA A 135 3.33 13.80 -15.19
N ILE A 136 3.82 13.85 -13.93
CA ILE A 136 2.98 13.79 -12.73
C ILE A 136 2.09 15.04 -12.60
N GLU A 137 2.59 16.23 -12.93
CA GLU A 137 1.80 17.46 -12.90
C GLU A 137 0.64 17.42 -13.90
N VAL A 138 0.89 16.93 -15.11
CA VAL A 138 -0.15 16.74 -16.14
C VAL A 138 -1.15 15.67 -15.70
N ALA A 139 -0.67 14.55 -15.19
CA ALA A 139 -1.46 13.47 -14.61
C ALA A 139 -2.39 13.93 -13.47
N ALA A 140 -1.90 14.75 -12.55
CA ALA A 140 -2.67 15.25 -11.41
C ALA A 140 -3.84 16.15 -11.83
N VAL A 141 -3.75 16.81 -13.00
CA VAL A 141 -4.83 17.62 -13.58
C VAL A 141 -5.88 16.74 -14.29
N LEU A 142 -5.47 15.59 -14.82
CA LEU A 142 -6.35 14.66 -15.56
C LEU A 142 -7.30 13.86 -14.64
N GLY A 143 -7.04 13.81 -13.33
CA GLY A 143 -7.93 13.23 -12.33
C GLY A 143 -7.41 11.92 -11.72
N ARG A 144 -8.30 11.14 -11.09
CA ARG A 144 -7.95 9.96 -10.27
C ARG A 144 -7.45 8.75 -11.08
N GLU A 145 -7.71 8.70 -12.38
CA GLU A 145 -7.24 7.66 -13.30
C GLU A 145 -6.90 8.29 -14.66
N PHE A 146 -5.77 7.92 -15.24
CA PHE A 146 -5.41 8.29 -16.61
C PHE A 146 -4.56 7.19 -17.24
N THR A 147 -4.83 6.87 -18.51
CA THR A 147 -4.12 5.83 -19.27
C THR A 147 -2.96 6.46 -20.03
N HIS A 148 -1.73 5.98 -19.83
CA HIS A 148 -0.56 6.43 -20.58
C HIS A 148 -0.58 5.83 -21.99
N GLY A 149 -1.42 6.38 -22.88
CA GLY A 149 -1.53 5.87 -24.23
C GLY A 149 -2.29 6.78 -25.18
N LEU A 150 -2.01 8.09 -25.18
CA LEU A 150 -2.52 9.03 -26.18
C LEU A 150 -1.64 10.30 -26.26
N TRP A 151 -0.34 10.16 -26.54
CA TRP A 151 0.49 11.27 -27.01
C TRP A 151 1.48 10.74 -28.06
N HIS A 152 1.09 10.86 -29.33
CA HIS A 152 2.00 10.82 -30.49
C HIS A 152 2.25 12.25 -30.95
#